data_AF-A0A7V9GVQ6-F1
#
_entry.id   AF-A0A7V9GVQ6-F1
#
_cell.length_a   1.000
_cell.length_b   1.000
_cell.length_c   1.000
_cell.angle_alpha   90.00
_cell.angle_beta   90.00
_cell.angle_gamma   90.00
#
_symmetry.space_group_name_H-M   'P 1'
#
loop_
_entity.id
_entity.type
_entity.pdbx_description
1 polymer ?
#
loop_
_entity_poly.entity_id
_entity_poly.type
_entity_poly.pdbx_seq_one_letter_code
_entity_poly.pdbx_strand_id
1 'polypeptide(L)'
;MTPETVGLLAGAGLLAGAVNAVAGGGSLISFPALLAAGYPSVQANVTNTVALFPGYVGSVAGGLPDLVGQRRRLRAIAVTSVLGAIG
;
A
#
# COMPACT_ATOMS: atom_id res chain seq x y z
N MET A 1 -5.86 22.14 -10.70
CA MET A 1 -5.99 20.75 -11.20
C MET A 1 -7.09 20.74 -12.22
N THR A 2 -6.82 20.17 -13.39
CA THR A 2 -7.85 20.00 -14.41
C THR A 2 -8.71 18.76 -14.08
N PRO A 3 -9.99 18.72 -14.50
CA PRO A 3 -10.91 17.64 -14.14
C PRO A 3 -10.43 16.25 -14.61
N GLU A 4 -9.68 16.18 -15.71
CA GLU A 4 -9.07 14.94 -16.18
C GLU A 4 -8.04 14.37 -15.20
N THR A 5 -7.23 15.21 -14.56
CA THR A 5 -6.24 14.76 -13.56
C THR A 5 -6.93 14.17 -12.34
N VAL A 6 -8.06 14.75 -11.92
CA VAL A 6 -8.85 14.26 -10.79
C VAL A 6 -9.42 12.88 -11.08
N GLY A 7 -10.02 12.68 -12.27
CA GLY A 7 -10.54 11.39 -12.69
C GLY A 7 -9.45 10.31 -12.75
N LEU A 8 -8.28 10.67 -13.29
CA LEU A 8 -7.13 9.76 -13.40
C LEU A 8 -6.61 9.36 -12.00
N LEU A 9 -6.41 10.32 -11.09
CA LEU A 9 -5.95 10.05 -9.73
C LEU A 9 -6.97 9.25 -8.91
N ALA A 10 -8.26 9.53 -9.06
CA ALA A 10 -9.32 8.77 -8.38
C ALA A 10 -9.35 7.31 -8.84
N GLY A 11 -9.29 7.07 -10.16
CA GLY A 11 -9.22 5.72 -10.71
C GLY A 11 -7.94 4.98 -10.31
N ALA A 12 -6.79 5.65 -10.40
CA ALA A 12 -5.51 5.10 -9.98
C ALA A 12 -5.48 4.76 -8.48
N GLY A 13 -6.07 5.61 -7.64
CA GLY A 13 -6.17 5.38 -6.19
C GLY A 13 -7.04 4.17 -5.84
N LEU A 14 -8.20 4.03 -6.49
CA LEU A 14 -9.08 2.86 -6.32
C LEU A 14 -8.39 1.56 -6.75
N LEU A 15 -7.76 1.56 -7.92
CA LEU A 15 -7.03 0.39 -8.44
C LEU A 15 -5.81 0.05 -7.57
N ALA A 16 -5.04 1.05 -7.18
CA ALA A 16 -3.90 0.87 -6.28
C ALA A 16 -4.34 0.27 -4.94
N GLY A 17 -5.44 0.78 -4.35
CA GLY A 17 -6.00 0.24 -3.11
C GLY A 17 -6.44 -1.22 -3.24
N ALA A 18 -7.16 -1.57 -4.31
CA ALA A 18 -7.58 -2.95 -4.58
C ALA A 18 -6.38 -3.89 -4.75
N VAL A 19 -5.39 -3.50 -5.55
CA VAL A 19 -4.17 -4.29 -5.76
C VAL A 19 -3.36 -4.40 -4.48
N ASN A 20 -3.30 -3.36 -3.66
CA ASN A 20 -2.63 -3.41 -2.37
C ASN A 20 -3.31 -4.39 -1.41
N ALA A 21 -4.64 -4.39 -1.38
CA ALA A 21 -5.40 -5.28 -0.51
C ALA A 21 -5.17 -6.78 -0.86
N VAL A 22 -5.03 -7.10 -2.15
CA VAL A 22 -4.89 -8.48 -2.65
C VAL A 22 -3.42 -8.94 -2.69
N ALA A 23 -2.52 -8.10 -3.21
CA ALA A 23 -1.15 -8.49 -3.56
C ALA A 23 -0.06 -7.61 -2.93
N GLY A 24 -0.41 -6.53 -2.22
CA GLY A 24 0.55 -5.60 -1.59
C GLY A 24 1.31 -4.68 -2.55
N GLY A 25 0.94 -4.66 -3.85
CA GLY A 25 1.69 -3.96 -4.90
C GLY A 25 1.14 -2.60 -5.32
N GLY A 26 0.23 -1.99 -4.55
CA GLY A 26 -0.52 -0.80 -4.98
C GLY A 26 0.35 0.39 -5.42
N SER A 27 1.55 0.53 -4.84
CA SER A 27 2.52 1.57 -5.18
C SER A 27 2.93 1.59 -6.65
N LEU A 28 2.93 0.43 -7.31
CA LEU A 28 3.25 0.32 -8.75
C LEU A 28 2.24 1.07 -9.63
N ILE A 29 1.06 1.38 -9.11
CA ILE A 29 -0.01 2.10 -9.80
C ILE A 29 -0.07 3.55 -9.31
N SER A 30 -0.18 3.77 -7.99
CA SER A 30 -0.41 5.10 -7.43
C SER A 30 0.80 6.03 -7.53
N PHE A 31 2.03 5.51 -7.41
CA PHE A 31 3.22 6.36 -7.50
C PHE A 31 3.46 6.92 -8.91
N PRO A 32 3.44 6.11 -10.00
CA PRO A 32 3.53 6.64 -11.36
C PRO A 32 2.38 7.58 -11.73
N ALA A 33 1.16 7.33 -11.22
CA ALA A 33 0.02 8.20 -11.46
C ALA A 33 0.21 9.60 -10.83
N LEU A 34 0.78 9.67 -9.63
CA LEU A 34 1.12 10.94 -8.97
C LEU A 34 2.24 11.69 -9.71
N LEU A 35 3.26 10.98 -10.19
CA LEU A 35 4.31 11.59 -11.01
C LEU A 35 3.74 12.12 -12.33
N ALA A 36 2.87 11.35 -13.00
CA ALA A 36 2.19 11.76 -14.23
C ALA A 36 1.27 12.97 -14.01
N ALA A 37 0.70 13.13 -12.81
CA ALA A 37 -0.06 14.30 -12.40
C ALA A 37 0.82 15.53 -12.06
N GLY A 38 2.15 15.42 -12.15
CA GLY A 38 3.09 16.51 -11.95
C GLY A 38 3.56 16.71 -10.51
N TYR A 39 3.29 15.76 -9.60
CA TYR A 39 3.77 15.87 -8.22
C TYR A 39 5.28 15.61 -8.13
N PRO A 40 6.02 16.38 -7.31
CA PRO A 40 7.40 16.07 -6.99
C PRO A 40 7.54 14.67 -6.38
N SER A 41 8.63 13.97 -6.69
CA SER A 41 8.86 12.58 -6.26
C SER A 41 8.72 12.37 -4.74
N VAL A 42 9.18 13.33 -3.94
CA VAL A 42 9.05 13.28 -2.47
C VAL A 42 7.58 13.34 -2.04
N GLN A 43 6.81 14.30 -2.57
CA GLN A 43 5.37 14.40 -2.26
C GLN A 43 4.61 13.18 -2.77
N ALA A 44 4.89 12.74 -4.00
CA ALA A 44 4.26 11.56 -4.58
C ALA A 44 4.49 10.30 -3.73
N ASN A 45 5.69 10.12 -3.18
CA ASN A 45 5.99 8.97 -2.33
C ASN A 45 5.26 9.03 -0.98
N VAL A 46 5.24 10.20 -0.34
CA VAL A 46 4.50 10.39 0.93
C VAL A 46 3.01 10.14 0.72
N THR A 47 2.41 10.75 -0.30
CA THR A 47 0.99 10.55 -0.64
C THR A 47 0.69 9.10 -0.96
N ASN A 48 1.54 8.44 -1.76
CA ASN A 48 1.41 7.02 -2.08
C ASN A 48 1.40 6.15 -0.80
N THR A 49 2.32 6.39 0.13
CA THR A 49 2.41 5.63 1.38
C THR A 49 1.17 5.81 2.25
N VAL A 50 0.70 7.06 2.40
CA VAL A 50 -0.51 7.37 3.16
C VAL A 50 -1.76 6.75 2.51
N ALA A 51 -1.84 6.78 1.18
CA ALA A 51 -2.96 6.21 0.43
C ALA A 51 -3.07 4.68 0.59
N LEU A 52 -1.94 3.98 0.68
CA LEU A 52 -1.92 2.51 0.78
C LEU A 52 -2.07 1.98 2.21
N PHE A 53 -1.80 2.81 3.22
CA PHE A 53 -1.85 2.42 4.63
C PHE A 53 -3.15 1.72 5.05
N PRO A 54 -4.36 2.24 4.72
CA PRO A 54 -5.61 1.55 5.07
C PRO A 54 -5.74 0.18 4.41
N GLY A 55 -5.17 0.02 3.20
CA GLY A 55 -5.14 -1.26 2.49
C GLY A 55 -4.32 -2.32 3.24
N TYR A 56 -3.16 -1.93 3.79
CA TYR A 56 -2.36 -2.85 4.62
C TYR A 56 -3.10 -3.26 5.90
N VAL A 57 -3.76 -2.31 6.56
CA VAL A 57 -4.58 -2.61 7.74
C VAL A 57 -5.71 -3.58 7.37
N GLY A 58 -6.37 -3.36 6.25
CA GLY A 58 -7.40 -4.25 5.71
C GLY A 58 -6.89 -5.65 5.43
N SER A 59 -5.75 -5.79 4.74
CA SER A 59 -5.13 -7.10 4.46
C SER A 59 -4.76 -7.85 5.72
N VAL A 60 -4.19 -7.16 6.72
CA VAL A 60 -3.86 -7.78 8.01
C VAL A 60 -5.13 -8.21 8.73
N ALA A 61 -6.11 -7.32 8.85
CA ALA A 61 -7.37 -7.61 9.54
C ALA A 61 -8.13 -8.78 8.90
N GLY A 62 -8.20 -8.81 7.57
CA GLY A 62 -8.82 -9.89 6.81
C GLY A 62 -8.07 -11.22 6.92
N GLY A 63 -6.75 -11.19 7.06
CA GLY A 63 -5.92 -12.38 7.23
C GLY A 63 -5.87 -12.93 8.66
N LEU A 64 -6.35 -12.20 9.68
CA LEU A 64 -6.29 -12.64 11.09
C LEU A 64 -6.91 -14.03 11.35
N PRO A 65 -8.07 -14.40 10.77
CA PRO A 65 -8.67 -15.73 10.99
C PRO A 65 -7.79 -16.88 10.50
N ASP A 66 -7.06 -16.69 9.41
CA ASP A 66 -6.20 -17.72 8.79
C ASP A 66 -4.91 -17.99 9.58
N LEU A 67 -4.60 -17.09 10.53
CA LEU A 67 -3.40 -17.13 11.36
C LEU A 67 -3.59 -17.90 12.68
N VAL A 68 -4.82 -18.32 12.99
CA VAL A 68 -5.12 -19.12 14.18
C VAL A 68 -4.31 -20.42 14.15
N GLY A 69 -3.54 -20.68 15.22
CA GLY A 69 -2.66 -21.84 15.32
C GLY A 69 -1.22 -21.64 14.80
N GLN A 70 -0.90 -20.54 14.11
CA GLN A 70 0.42 -20.32 13.49
C GLN A 70 1.35 -19.37 14.27
N ARG A 71 1.13 -19.19 15.57
CA ARG A 71 1.84 -18.19 16.41
C ARG A 71 3.36 -18.24 16.33
N ARG A 72 3.96 -19.45 16.26
CA ARG A 72 5.43 -19.60 16.19
C ARG A 72 5.99 -19.12 14.85
N ARG A 73 5.30 -19.41 13.74
CA ARG A 73 5.68 -18.96 12.39
C ARG A 73 5.50 -17.45 12.25
N LEU A 74 4.39 -16.92 12.77
CA LEU A 74 4.15 -15.48 12.83
C LEU A 74 5.24 -14.73 13.61
N ARG A 75 5.65 -15.24 14.78
CA ARG A 75 6.74 -14.64 15.55
C ARG A 75 8.06 -14.62 14.77
N ALA A 76 8.40 -15.70 14.09
CA ALA A 76 9.62 -15.76 13.29
C ALA A 76 9.59 -14.71 12.17
N ILE A 77 8.49 -14.64 11.41
CA ILE A 77 8.32 -13.67 10.32
C ILE A 77 8.33 -12.24 10.87
N ALA A 78 7.62 -11.97 11.97
CA ALA A 78 7.57 -10.65 12.58
C ALA A 78 8.96 -10.17 13.02
N VAL A 79 9.77 -11.05 13.62
CA VAL A 79 11.15 -10.72 14.01
C VAL A 79 11.99 -10.39 12.77
N THR A 80 11.96 -11.23 11.73
CA THR A 80 12.74 -10.96 10.52
C THR A 80 12.28 -9.70 9.80
N SER A 81 10.97 -9.41 9.77
CA SER A 81 10.43 -8.19 9.19
C SER A 81 10.83 -6.94 9.95
N VAL A 82 10.82 -6.98 11.29
CA VAL A 82 11.26 -5.85 12.12
C VAL A 82 12.76 -5.61 11.97
N LEU A 83 13.56 -6.68 11.99
CA LEU A 83 15.00 -6.57 11.78
C LEU A 83 15.33 -5.98 10.41
N GLY A 84 14.63 -6.41 9.35
CA GLY A 84 14.78 -5.86 8.01
C GLY A 84 14.22 -4.45 7.82
N ALA A 85 13.33 -3.98 8.70
CA ALA A 85 12.81 -2.62 8.66
C ALA A 85 13.70 -1.61 9.41
N ILE A 86 14.48 -2.08 10.38
CA ILE A 86 15.40 -1.26 11.18
C ILE A 86 16.79 -1.16 10.53
N GLY A 87 17.23 -2.20 9.83
CA GLY A 87 18.48 -2.21 9.07
C GLY A 87 18.36 -1.53 7.71
#